data_AF-A0A496SV94-F1
#
_entry.id   AF-A0A496SV94-F1
#
_cell.length_a   1.000
_cell.length_b   1.000
_cell.length_c   1.000
_cell.angle_alpha   90.00
_cell.angle_beta   90.00
_cell.angle_gamma   90.00
#
_symmetry.space_group_name_H-M   'P 1'
#
loop_
_entity.id
_entity.type
_entity.pdbx_description
1 polymer ?
#
loop_
_entity_poly.entity_id
_entity_poly.type
_entity_poly.pdbx_seq_one_letter_code
_entity_poly.pdbx_strand_id
1 'polypeptide(L)'
;IRNKFLDEVSAGIKKPFKCPWKCLKTCDYRKAPYCIAFALTNAKKGNLDEGFAFAGANAYRVDKIVSVKELIETLMIEYEKAATI
;
A
#
# COMPACT_ATOMS: atom_id res chain seq x y z
N ILE A 1 3.29 -6.56 -5.24
CA ILE A 1 2.09 -5.90 -5.82
C ILE A 1 2.54 -4.96 -6.92
N ARG A 2 2.26 -5.36 -8.16
CA ARG A 2 2.44 -4.63 -9.41
C ARG A 2 1.15 -4.83 -10.19
N ASN A 3 0.57 -3.75 -10.71
CA ASN A 3 -0.69 -3.79 -11.45
C ASN A 3 -0.65 -2.77 -12.59
N LYS A 4 -1.69 -2.80 -13.43
CA LYS A 4 -1.86 -1.89 -14.57
C LYS A 4 -1.67 -0.41 -14.19
N PHE A 5 -2.28 0.04 -13.08
CA PHE A 5 -2.13 1.42 -12.60
C PHE A 5 -0.66 1.80 -12.38
N LEU A 6 0.10 0.94 -11.68
CA LEU A 6 1.51 1.18 -11.41
C LEU A 6 2.37 1.10 -12.68
N ASP A 7 2.05 0.19 -13.60
CA ASP A 7 2.74 0.09 -14.89
C ASP A 7 2.55 1.36 -15.74
N GLU A 8 1.33 1.88 -15.82
CA GLU A 8 1.03 3.13 -16.52
C GLU A 8 1.76 4.33 -15.88
N VAL A 9 1.71 4.43 -14.55
CA VAL A 9 2.44 5.44 -13.78
C VAL A 9 3.95 5.37 -14.03
N SER A 10 4.53 4.17 -14.03
CA SER A 10 5.95 3.94 -14.33
C SER A 10 6.31 4.28 -15.77
N ALA A 11 5.37 4.14 -16.72
CA ALA A 11 5.52 4.58 -18.10
C ALA A 11 5.34 6.11 -18.29
N GLY A 12 5.13 6.87 -17.20
CA GLY A 12 4.98 8.33 -17.24
C GLY A 12 3.55 8.82 -17.46
N ILE A 13 2.57 7.91 -17.50
CA ILE A 13 1.15 8.27 -17.62
C ILE A 13 0.67 8.83 -16.27
N LYS A 14 0.32 10.11 -16.25
CA LYS A 14 -0.16 10.77 -15.03
C LYS A 14 -1.62 10.41 -14.71
N LYS A 15 -1.90 10.06 -13.45
CA LYS A 15 -3.22 9.57 -13.00
C LYS A 15 -3.57 10.05 -11.57
N PRO A 16 -4.67 10.78 -11.29
CA PRO A 16 -5.41 11.74 -12.10
C PRO A 16 -4.77 13.16 -12.07
N PHE A 17 -5.17 14.04 -12.98
CA PHE A 17 -4.75 15.46 -13.03
C PHE A 17 -5.36 16.36 -11.94
N LYS A 18 -6.18 15.80 -11.05
CA LYS A 18 -6.91 16.56 -10.01
C LYS A 18 -6.42 16.16 -8.62
N CYS A 19 -6.26 17.14 -7.74
CA CYS A 19 -5.99 16.93 -6.32
C CYS A 19 -7.18 17.41 -5.47
N PRO A 20 -8.11 16.52 -5.09
CA PRO A 20 -9.32 16.95 -4.40
C PRO A 20 -9.10 17.32 -2.93
N TRP A 21 -8.02 16.86 -2.29
CA TRP A 21 -7.82 17.04 -0.84
C TRP A 21 -6.63 17.93 -0.43
N LYS A 22 -5.68 18.21 -1.32
CA LYS A 22 -4.41 18.92 -0.98
C LYS A 22 -3.80 18.42 0.35
N CYS A 23 -3.81 17.10 0.55
CA CYS A 23 -3.53 16.46 1.83
C CYS A 23 -2.09 16.64 2.34
N LEU A 24 -1.13 16.84 1.44
CA LEU A 24 0.28 17.03 1.77
C LEU A 24 0.70 18.47 1.46
N LYS A 25 1.24 19.17 2.46
CA LYS A 25 1.70 20.55 2.33
C LYS A 25 2.78 20.73 1.24
N THR A 26 3.63 19.73 1.07
CA THR A 26 4.78 19.75 0.15
C THR A 26 4.50 19.14 -1.22
N CYS A 27 3.30 18.62 -1.47
CA CYS A 27 2.97 17.96 -2.74
C CYS A 27 2.57 18.98 -3.81
N ASP A 28 3.36 19.07 -4.88
CA ASP A 28 2.92 19.71 -6.12
C ASP A 28 2.24 18.66 -7.02
N TYR A 29 0.90 18.60 -6.95
CA TYR A 29 0.11 17.64 -7.73
C TYR A 29 0.29 17.77 -9.25
N ARG A 30 0.81 18.89 -9.75
CA ARG A 30 1.12 19.09 -11.18
C ARG A 30 2.36 18.31 -11.60
N LYS A 31 3.29 18.09 -10.66
CA LYS A 31 4.54 17.35 -10.86
C LYS A 31 4.44 15.90 -10.42
N ALA A 32 3.61 15.62 -9.42
CA ALA A 32 3.39 14.25 -8.94
C ALA A 32 2.89 13.34 -10.08
N PRO A 33 3.38 12.09 -10.15
CA PRO A 33 2.92 11.13 -11.17
C PRO A 33 1.47 10.69 -10.93
N TYR A 34 1.04 10.70 -9.68
CA TYR A 34 -0.34 10.43 -9.29
C TYR A 34 -0.69 11.06 -7.95
N CYS A 35 -1.99 11.15 -7.65
CA CYS A 35 -2.47 11.54 -6.33
C CYS A 35 -2.62 10.31 -5.42
N ILE A 36 -1.73 10.16 -4.42
CA ILE A 36 -1.75 9.00 -3.52
C ILE A 36 -3.08 8.85 -2.77
N ALA A 37 -3.66 9.96 -2.29
CA ALA A 37 -4.95 9.92 -1.58
C ALA A 37 -6.08 9.40 -2.49
N PHE A 38 -6.03 9.70 -3.79
CA PHE A 38 -7.04 9.25 -4.75
C PHE A 38 -6.87 7.75 -5.05
N ALA A 39 -5.64 7.32 -5.32
CA ALA A 39 -5.31 5.91 -5.55
C ALA A 39 -5.71 5.03 -4.34
N LEU A 40 -5.41 5.47 -3.11
CA LEU A 40 -5.80 4.75 -1.90
C LEU A 40 -7.31 4.77 -1.64
N THR A 41 -7.99 5.87 -2.00
CA THR A 41 -9.46 5.93 -1.92
C THR A 41 -10.13 4.96 -2.88
N ASN A 42 -9.59 4.81 -4.09
CA ASN A 42 -10.06 3.82 -5.06
C ASN A 42 -9.78 2.40 -4.59
N ALA A 43 -8.56 2.12 -4.09
CA ALA A 43 -8.20 0.82 -3.55
C ALA A 43 -9.09 0.42 -2.36
N LYS A 44 -9.41 1.36 -1.45
CA LYS A 44 -10.38 1.14 -0.37
C LYS A 44 -11.76 0.70 -0.87
N LYS A 45 -12.18 1.19 -2.04
CA LYS A 45 -13.45 0.82 -2.71
C LYS A 45 -13.34 -0.46 -3.55
N GLY A 46 -12.18 -1.13 -3.56
CA GLY A 46 -11.91 -2.29 -4.41
C GLY A 46 -11.57 -1.96 -5.87
N ASN A 47 -11.50 -0.68 -6.24
CA ASN A 47 -11.11 -0.26 -7.58
C ASN A 47 -9.58 -0.20 -7.71
N LEU A 48 -8.97 -1.33 -8.06
CA LEU A 48 -7.53 -1.47 -8.29
C LEU A 48 -7.10 -1.13 -9.72
N ASP A 49 -8.03 -0.83 -10.63
CA ASP A 49 -7.69 -0.33 -11.96
C ASP A 49 -7.22 1.13 -11.90
N GLU A 50 -7.77 1.91 -10.96
CA GLU A 50 -7.45 3.32 -10.71
C GLU A 50 -6.77 3.53 -9.34
N GLY A 51 -6.11 2.48 -8.82
CA GLY A 51 -5.48 2.50 -7.51
C GLY A 51 -4.56 1.30 -7.28
N PHE A 52 -4.02 1.19 -6.07
CA PHE A 52 -3.20 0.06 -5.65
C PHE A 52 -3.19 -0.06 -4.13
N ALA A 53 -2.82 -1.25 -3.63
CA ALA A 53 -2.66 -1.50 -2.20
C ALA A 53 -1.17 -1.57 -1.82
N PHE A 54 -0.81 -0.94 -0.70
CA PHE A 54 0.51 -1.11 -0.11
C PHE A 54 0.62 -2.49 0.53
N ALA A 55 1.75 -3.14 0.29
CA ALA A 55 2.09 -4.42 0.89
C ALA A 55 3.61 -4.52 1.04
N GLY A 56 4.08 -5.12 2.15
CA GLY A 56 5.50 -5.41 2.33
C GLY A 56 6.00 -6.47 1.35
N ALA A 57 7.32 -6.55 1.15
CA ALA A 57 7.93 -7.52 0.23
C ALA A 57 7.55 -8.98 0.54
N ASN A 58 7.29 -9.28 1.81
CA ASN A 58 6.93 -10.61 2.31
C ASN A 58 5.41 -10.87 2.39
N ALA A 59 4.57 -9.99 1.84
CA ALA A 59 3.11 -10.13 1.96
C ALA A 59 2.56 -11.43 1.37
N TYR A 60 3.26 -12.02 0.39
CA TYR A 60 2.90 -13.31 -0.20
C TYR A 60 2.98 -14.49 0.80
N ARG A 61 3.65 -14.31 1.96
CA ARG A 61 3.75 -15.32 3.02
C ARG A 61 2.51 -15.38 3.92
N VAL A 62 1.57 -14.43 3.78
CA VAL A 62 0.34 -14.39 4.58
C VAL A 62 -0.73 -15.23 3.90
N ASP A 63 -1.22 -16.25 4.59
CA ASP A 63 -2.19 -17.25 4.10
C ASP A 63 -3.52 -17.23 4.85
N LYS A 64 -3.58 -16.59 6.03
CA LYS A 64 -4.78 -16.46 6.85
C LYS A 64 -4.94 -15.05 7.43
N ILE A 65 -6.19 -14.70 7.72
CA ILE A 65 -6.52 -13.52 8.53
C ILE A 65 -6.46 -13.94 9.99
N VAL A 66 -5.70 -13.19 10.80
CA VAL A 66 -5.56 -13.40 12.25
C VAL A 66 -5.92 -12.14 13.02
N SER A 67 -6.26 -12.30 14.29
CA SER A 67 -6.41 -11.15 15.19
C SER A 67 -5.06 -10.53 15.51
N VAL A 68 -5.05 -9.25 15.86
CA VAL A 68 -3.81 -8.57 16.31
C VAL A 68 -3.22 -9.25 17.54
N LYS A 69 -4.07 -9.74 18.46
CA LYS A 69 -3.63 -10.44 19.66
C LYS A 69 -2.86 -11.73 19.32
N GLU A 70 -3.45 -12.59 18.48
CA GLU A 70 -2.80 -13.83 18.02
C GLU A 70 -1.48 -13.55 17.29
N LEU A 71 -1.45 -12.52 16.43
CA LEU A 71 -0.25 -12.14 15.68
C LEU A 71 0.89 -11.74 16.63
N ILE A 72 0.62 -10.87 17.60
CA ILE A 72 1.64 -10.40 18.55
C ILE A 72 2.12 -11.54 19.44
N GLU A 73 1.22 -12.38 19.96
CA GLU A 73 1.58 -13.56 20.76
C GLU A 73 2.50 -14.51 19.99
N THR A 74 2.18 -14.79 18.71
CA THR A 74 3.01 -15.64 17.84
C THR A 74 4.40 -15.03 17.63
N LEU A 75 4.48 -13.74 17.31
CA LEU A 75 5.75 -13.04 17.09
C LEU A 75 6.64 -13.03 18.33
N MET A 76 6.07 -12.85 19.53
CA MET A 76 6.82 -12.89 20.79
C MET A 76 7.40 -14.27 21.06
N ILE A 77 6.59 -15.33 20.90
CA ILE A 77 7.03 -16.72 21.08
C ILE A 77 8.15 -17.08 20.09
N GLU A 78 8.01 -16.71 18.82
CA GLU A 78 9.02 -16.96 17.79
C GLU A 78 10.32 -16.21 18.08
N TYR A 79 10.22 -14.96 18.54
CA TYR A 79 11.39 -14.14 18.90
C TYR A 79 12.14 -14.74 20.09
N GLU A 80 11.47 -15.11 21.17
CA GLU A 80 12.10 -15.72 22.35
C GLU A 80 12.82 -17.03 22.00
N LYS A 81 12.18 -17.88 21.18
CA LYS A 81 12.79 -19.11 20.68
C LYS A 81 14.05 -18.86 19.87
N ALA A 82 14.05 -17.82 19.02
CA ALA A 82 15.21 -17.46 18.21
C ALA A 82 16.34 -16.82 19.03
N ALA A 83 16.01 -16.09 20.11
CA ALA A 83 16.96 -15.37 20.95
C ALA A 83 17.62 -16.24 22.05
N THR A 84 17.03 -17.39 22.38
CA THR A 84 17.56 -18.31 23.42
C THR A 84 18.52 -19.37 22.85
N ILE A 85 18.92 -19.22 21.57
CA ILE A 85 19.90 -20.09 20.89
C ILE A 85 21.28 -19.43 20.92
#